data_AF-A0A8T4UXB2-F1
#
_entry.id   AF-A0A8T4UXB2-F1
#
_cell.length_a   1.000
_cell.length_b   1.000
_cell.length_c   1.000
_cell.angle_alpha   90.00
_cell.angle_beta   90.00
_cell.angle_gamma   90.00
#
_symmetry.space_group_name_H-M   'P 1'
#
loop_
_entity.id
_entity.type
_entity.pdbx_description
1 polymer ?
#
loop_
_entity_poly.entity_id
_entity_poly.type
_entity_poly.pdbx_seq_one_letter_code
_entity_poly.pdbx_strand_id
1 'polypeptide(L)'
;MEIPERHPQEIEVWHIIPAIRKELVVALKEKGNSQKKIADLLNLSEAAVSQYLKLKRAREIIFNADVKKYIKDAAGRIKDKTTAYQELQRIIEHVKTTKTICQIHMGMEAGLEGCDICFMKE
;
A
#
# COMPACT_ATOMS: atom_id res chain seq x y z
N MET A 1 -24.20 12.53 -3.50
CA MET A 1 -22.84 12.38 -2.95
C MET A 1 -22.84 12.95 -1.55
N GLU A 2 -22.50 12.13 -0.57
CA GLU A 2 -22.33 12.54 0.83
C GLU A 2 -20.92 13.09 1.08
N ILE A 3 -20.72 13.74 2.23
CA ILE A 3 -19.39 14.20 2.64
C ILE A 3 -18.65 12.99 3.25
N PRO A 4 -17.42 12.67 2.80
CA PRO A 4 -16.68 11.55 3.35
C PRO A 4 -16.40 11.72 4.84
N GLU A 5 -16.58 10.64 5.61
CA GLU A 5 -16.33 10.64 7.06
C GLU A 5 -14.83 10.58 7.36
N ARG A 6 -14.07 9.88 6.51
CA ARG A 6 -12.61 9.71 6.67
C ARG A 6 -11.86 10.60 5.71
N HIS A 7 -10.86 11.28 6.23
CA HIS A 7 -9.92 12.04 5.42
C HIS A 7 -9.02 11.08 4.62
N PRO A 8 -8.65 11.39 3.36
CA PRO A 8 -7.84 10.48 2.53
C PRO A 8 -6.51 10.08 3.17
N GLN A 9 -5.88 10.96 3.95
CA GLN A 9 -4.65 10.68 4.70
C GLN A 9 -4.87 9.61 5.79
N GLU A 10 -6.05 9.55 6.42
CA GLU A 10 -6.38 8.51 7.39
C GLU A 10 -6.50 7.15 6.70
N ILE A 11 -7.13 7.13 5.52
CA ILE A 11 -7.23 5.93 4.68
C ILE A 11 -5.85 5.47 4.24
N GLU A 12 -4.99 6.41 3.86
CA GLU A 12 -3.63 6.12 3.46
C GLU A 12 -2.84 5.46 4.59
N VAL A 13 -2.86 6.07 5.78
CA VAL A 13 -2.07 5.61 6.94
C VAL A 13 -2.59 4.30 7.51
N TRP A 14 -3.92 4.13 7.62
CA TRP A 14 -4.51 2.96 8.28
C TRP A 14 -4.73 1.77 7.36
N HIS A 15 -4.92 1.99 6.04
CA HIS A 15 -5.28 0.92 5.12
C HIS A 15 -4.26 0.75 3.98
N ILE A 16 -3.91 1.82 3.26
CA ILE A 16 -3.07 1.70 2.05
C ILE A 16 -1.63 1.36 2.40
N ILE A 17 -0.96 2.13 3.27
CA ILE A 17 0.44 1.88 3.64
C ILE A 17 0.62 0.47 4.24
N PRO A 18 -0.24 0.00 5.16
CA PRO A 18 -0.17 -1.36 5.66
C PRO A 18 -0.36 -2.42 4.56
N ALA A 19 -1.25 -2.20 3.59
CA ALA A 19 -1.45 -3.09 2.47
C ALA A 19 -0.24 -3.11 1.52
N ILE A 20 0.34 -1.95 1.19
CA ILE A 20 1.55 -1.88 0.37
C ILE A 20 2.70 -2.63 1.05
N ARG A 21 2.91 -2.41 2.35
CA ARG A 21 3.96 -3.10 3.13
C ARG A 21 3.77 -4.62 3.11
N LYS A 22 2.53 -5.10 3.23
CA LYS A 22 2.21 -6.53 3.11
C LYS A 22 2.62 -7.08 1.74
N GLU A 23 2.21 -6.43 0.65
CA GLU A 23 2.52 -6.87 -0.71
C GLU A 23 4.03 -6.81 -0.99
N LEU A 24 4.74 -5.79 -0.49
CA LEU A 24 6.21 -5.71 -0.56
C LEU A 24 6.88 -6.86 0.19
N VAL A 25 6.41 -7.20 1.40
CA VAL A 25 6.91 -8.35 2.18
C VAL A 25 6.72 -9.64 1.39
N VAL A 26 5.54 -9.86 0.80
CA VAL A 26 5.25 -11.04 -0.03
C VAL A 26 6.16 -11.09 -1.24
N ALA A 27 6.25 -10.00 -2.01
CA ALA A 27 7.08 -9.93 -3.22
C ALA A 27 8.58 -10.14 -2.91
N LEU A 28 9.11 -9.54 -1.85
CA LEU A 28 10.49 -9.75 -1.44
C LEU A 28 10.74 -11.20 -0.96
N LYS A 29 9.74 -11.83 -0.35
CA LYS A 29 9.80 -13.24 0.07
C LYS A 29 9.81 -14.18 -1.14
N GLU A 30 8.97 -13.93 -2.14
CA GLU A 30 8.97 -14.66 -3.43
C GLU A 30 10.32 -14.56 -4.15
N LYS A 31 11.03 -13.43 -4.00
CA LYS A 31 12.39 -13.23 -4.50
C LYS A 31 13.48 -13.95 -3.67
N GLY A 32 13.12 -14.75 -2.68
CA GLY A 32 14.04 -15.56 -1.89
C GLY A 32 14.70 -14.86 -0.69
N ASN A 33 14.27 -13.64 -0.33
CA ASN A 33 14.82 -12.99 0.86
C ASN A 33 14.34 -13.68 2.16
N SER A 34 15.21 -13.71 3.18
CA SER A 34 14.85 -14.16 4.53
C SER A 34 13.97 -13.13 5.25
N GLN A 35 13.18 -13.55 6.24
CA GLN A 35 12.34 -12.62 7.01
C GLN A 35 13.17 -11.53 7.70
N LYS A 36 14.33 -11.90 8.26
CA LYS A 36 15.31 -10.97 8.83
C LYS A 36 15.78 -9.92 7.83
N LYS A 37 16.12 -10.32 6.61
CA LYS A 37 16.55 -9.39 5.56
C LYS A 37 15.40 -8.46 5.14
N ILE A 38 14.19 -8.99 5.00
CA ILE A 38 13.00 -8.18 4.66
C ILE A 38 12.70 -7.16 5.76
N ALA A 39 12.80 -7.58 7.03
CA ALA A 39 12.62 -6.72 8.19
C ALA A 39 13.63 -5.55 8.17
N ASP A 40 14.90 -5.84 7.89
CA ASP A 40 15.92 -4.81 7.75
C ASP A 40 15.64 -3.89 6.56
N LEU A 41 15.41 -4.42 5.35
CA LEU A 41 15.14 -3.62 4.14
C LEU A 41 13.96 -2.66 4.30
N LEU A 42 12.85 -3.14 4.88
CA LEU A 42 11.62 -2.36 5.01
C LEU A 42 11.51 -1.58 6.32
N ASN A 43 12.55 -1.61 7.17
CA ASN A 43 12.54 -1.01 8.51
C ASN A 43 11.34 -1.48 9.36
N LEU A 44 11.14 -2.79 9.41
CA LEU A 44 10.08 -3.47 10.16
C LEU A 44 10.69 -4.41 11.21
N SER A 45 9.88 -4.85 12.18
CA SER A 45 10.26 -5.99 13.02
C SER A 45 10.04 -7.31 12.30
N GLU A 46 10.82 -8.35 12.62
CA GLU A 46 10.60 -9.70 12.10
C GLU A 46 9.19 -10.22 12.45
N ALA A 47 8.66 -9.84 13.63
CA ALA A 47 7.30 -10.13 14.03
C ALA A 47 6.27 -9.51 13.08
N ALA A 48 6.46 -8.26 12.65
CA ALA A 48 5.58 -7.61 11.66
C ALA A 48 5.64 -8.32 10.30
N VAL A 49 6.84 -8.70 9.84
CA VAL A 49 7.01 -9.49 8.60
C VAL A 49 6.27 -10.82 8.70
N SER A 50 6.42 -11.55 9.81
CA SER A 50 5.71 -12.80 10.06
C SER A 50 4.18 -12.62 10.04
N GLN A 51 3.68 -11.54 10.62
CA GLN A 51 2.24 -11.22 10.63
C GLN A 51 1.71 -10.86 9.23
N TYR A 52 2.49 -10.16 8.42
CA TYR A 52 2.14 -9.89 7.01
C TYR A 52 2.10 -11.17 6.18
N LEU A 53 3.08 -12.06 6.33
CA LEU A 53 3.13 -13.35 5.62
C LEU A 53 2.00 -14.30 6.04
N LYS A 54 1.64 -14.31 7.33
CA LYS A 54 0.49 -15.09 7.84
C LYS A 54 -0.87 -14.46 7.48
N LEU A 55 -0.86 -13.42 6.64
CA LEU A 55 -2.02 -12.67 6.18
C LEU A 55 -2.89 -12.15 7.33
N LYS A 56 -2.38 -11.93 8.55
CA LYS A 56 -3.20 -11.48 9.68
C LYS A 56 -3.52 -9.98 9.66
N ARG A 57 -2.73 -9.19 8.93
CA ARG A 57 -2.88 -7.72 8.80
C ARG A 57 -3.24 -7.33 7.36
N ALA A 58 -3.99 -6.24 7.20
CA ALA A 58 -4.41 -5.68 5.90
C ALA A 58 -5.04 -6.73 4.95
N ARG A 59 -6.07 -7.44 5.43
CA ARG A 59 -6.88 -8.34 4.58
C ARG A 59 -7.88 -7.61 3.71
N GLU A 60 -8.33 -6.45 4.17
CA GLU A 60 -9.48 -5.73 3.63
C GLU A 60 -9.15 -5.04 2.31
N ILE A 61 -7.88 -4.67 2.10
CA ILE A 61 -7.44 -4.04 0.85
C ILE A 61 -6.89 -5.09 -0.10
N ILE A 62 -7.55 -5.21 -1.25
CA ILE A 62 -7.08 -6.00 -2.38
C ILE A 62 -6.77 -5.03 -3.52
N PHE A 63 -5.48 -4.80 -3.76
CA PHE A 63 -5.06 -4.01 -4.91
C PHE A 63 -5.40 -4.72 -6.22
N ASN A 64 -5.75 -3.92 -7.23
CA ASN A 64 -5.93 -4.38 -8.60
C ASN A 64 -4.60 -4.89 -9.20
N ALA A 65 -4.68 -5.52 -10.38
CA ALA A 65 -3.52 -6.13 -11.02
C ALA A 65 -2.41 -5.12 -11.37
N ASP A 66 -2.78 -3.89 -11.73
CA ASP A 66 -1.84 -2.83 -12.09
C ASP A 66 -0.96 -2.43 -10.89
N VAL A 67 -1.60 -2.08 -9.75
CA VAL A 67 -0.88 -1.71 -8.52
C VAL A 67 -0.05 -2.88 -7.99
N LYS A 68 -0.57 -4.12 -8.04
CA LYS A 68 0.19 -5.32 -7.64
C LYS A 68 1.44 -5.52 -8.50
N LYS A 69 1.33 -5.33 -9.82
CA LYS A 69 2.47 -5.39 -10.73
C LYS A 69 3.50 -4.30 -10.39
N TYR A 70 3.04 -3.07 -10.18
CA TYR A 70 3.90 -1.96 -9.79
C TYR A 70 4.68 -2.25 -8.50
N ILE A 71 4.01 -2.80 -7.47
CA ILE A 71 4.64 -3.20 -6.20
C ILE A 71 5.68 -4.31 -6.42
N LYS A 72 5.39 -5.29 -7.27
CA LYS A 72 6.34 -6.38 -7.58
C LYS A 72 7.59 -5.84 -8.28
N ASP A 73 7.43 -4.93 -9.23
CA ASP A 73 8.52 -4.26 -9.92
C ASP A 73 9.33 -3.36 -8.95
N ALA A 74 8.65 -2.72 -8.00
CA ALA A 74 9.28 -1.94 -6.93
C ALA A 74 10.13 -2.82 -6.01
N ALA A 75 9.64 -3.98 -5.58
CA ALA A 75 10.46 -4.98 -4.87
C ALA A 75 11.65 -5.47 -5.71
N GLY A 76 11.56 -5.38 -7.05
CA GLY A 76 12.65 -5.41 -8.03
C GLY A 76 13.86 -4.54 -7.67
N ARG A 77 13.57 -3.29 -7.31
CA ARG A 77 14.51 -2.17 -7.19
C ARG A 77 15.01 -1.92 -5.76
N ILE A 78 14.37 -2.50 -4.74
CA ILE A 78 14.78 -2.38 -3.34
C ILE A 78 16.08 -3.15 -3.11
N LYS A 79 17.13 -2.41 -2.72
CA LYS A 79 18.47 -2.94 -2.41
C LYS A 79 18.87 -2.68 -0.95
N ASP A 80 18.33 -1.62 -0.36
CA ASP A 80 18.61 -1.12 0.98
C ASP A 80 17.41 -0.35 1.54
N LYS A 81 17.54 0.19 2.76
CA LYS A 81 16.48 0.98 3.42
C LYS A 81 16.13 2.24 2.62
N THR A 82 17.10 2.92 2.04
CA THR A 82 16.88 4.17 1.29
C THR A 82 16.00 3.93 0.07
N THR A 83 16.36 2.92 -0.74
CA THR A 83 15.58 2.51 -1.90
C THR A 83 14.20 1.96 -1.50
N ALA A 84 14.08 1.26 -0.37
CA ALA A 84 12.77 0.84 0.16
C ALA A 84 11.86 2.04 0.47
N TYR A 85 12.37 3.08 1.12
CA TYR A 85 11.61 4.30 1.38
C TYR A 85 11.20 5.01 0.09
N GLN A 86 12.11 5.13 -0.88
CA GLN A 86 11.82 5.75 -2.18
C GLN A 86 10.74 4.96 -2.95
N GLU A 87 10.85 3.64 -3.00
CA GLU A 87 9.87 2.79 -3.67
C GLU A 87 8.50 2.83 -2.96
N LEU A 88 8.46 2.89 -1.63
CA LEU A 88 7.21 3.09 -0.90
C LEU A 88 6.52 4.40 -1.29
N GLN A 89 7.26 5.51 -1.36
CA GLN A 89 6.72 6.81 -1.79
C GLN A 89 6.19 6.74 -3.24
N ARG A 90 6.93 6.11 -4.15
CA ARG A 90 6.51 5.90 -5.54
C ARG A 90 5.22 5.08 -5.65
N ILE A 91 5.08 4.02 -4.86
CA ILE A 91 3.87 3.20 -4.84
C ILE A 91 2.68 4.02 -4.31
N ILE A 92 2.87 4.79 -3.24
CA ILE A 92 1.82 5.67 -2.69
C ILE A 92 1.35 6.67 -3.75
N GLU A 93 2.29 7.30 -4.46
CA GLU A 93 1.98 8.22 -5.55
C GLU A 93 1.25 7.54 -6.71
N HIS A 94 1.68 6.33 -7.09
CA HIS A 94 0.99 5.52 -8.10
C HIS A 94 -0.46 5.21 -7.69
N VAL A 95 -0.70 4.89 -6.42
CA VAL A 95 -2.05 4.64 -5.88
C VAL A 95 -2.93 5.89 -5.92
N LYS A 96 -2.35 7.08 -5.71
CA LYS A 96 -3.05 8.38 -5.80
C LYS A 96 -3.39 8.74 -7.24
N THR A 97 -2.41 8.73 -8.13
CA THR A 97 -2.54 9.12 -9.55
C THR A 97 -3.49 8.21 -10.32
N THR A 98 -3.49 6.91 -10.02
CA THR A 98 -4.44 5.93 -10.61
C THR A 98 -5.84 5.97 -9.98
N LYS A 99 -6.08 6.87 -9.01
CA LYS A 99 -7.33 6.97 -8.24
C LYS A 99 -7.71 5.68 -7.50
N THR A 100 -6.74 4.79 -7.26
CA THR A 100 -6.96 3.55 -6.51
C THR A 100 -7.37 3.86 -5.06
N ILE A 101 -6.85 4.93 -4.45
CA ILE A 101 -7.30 5.40 -3.14
C ILE A 101 -8.80 5.73 -3.12
N CYS A 102 -9.32 6.37 -4.16
CA CYS A 102 -10.75 6.70 -4.27
C CYS A 102 -11.60 5.44 -4.41
N GLN A 103 -11.15 4.47 -5.20
CA GLN A 103 -11.84 3.17 -5.33
C GLN A 103 -11.92 2.43 -4.00
N ILE A 104 -10.84 2.45 -3.22
CA ILE A 104 -10.80 1.86 -1.88
C ILE A 104 -11.74 2.61 -0.93
N HIS A 105 -11.71 3.94 -0.94
CA HIS A 105 -12.54 4.78 -0.08
C HIS A 105 -14.04 4.58 -0.36
N MET A 106 -14.45 4.61 -1.63
CA MET A 106 -15.83 4.33 -2.04
C MET A 106 -16.28 2.90 -1.69
N GLY A 107 -15.34 1.95 -1.54
CA GLY A 107 -15.65 0.60 -1.06
C GLY A 107 -15.85 0.50 0.46
N MET A 108 -15.42 1.51 1.22
CA MET A 108 -15.52 1.55 2.69
C MET A 108 -16.73 2.35 3.18
N GLU A 109 -17.15 3.35 2.42
CA GLU A 109 -18.20 4.29 2.77
C GLU A 109 -19.23 4.37 1.62
N ALA A 110 -20.51 4.17 1.95
CA ALA A 110 -21.60 4.31 0.99
C ALA A 110 -21.85 5.79 0.66
N GLY A 111 -22.47 6.09 -0.49
CA GLY A 111 -22.90 7.44 -0.85
C GLY A 111 -21.80 8.34 -1.43
N LEU A 112 -20.60 7.79 -1.66
CA LEU A 112 -19.45 8.49 -2.26
C LEU A 112 -19.40 8.42 -3.79
N GLU A 113 -20.47 7.97 -4.45
CA GLU A 113 -20.53 7.92 -5.91
C GLU A 113 -20.33 9.32 -6.51
N GLY A 114 -19.32 9.45 -7.37
CA GLY A 114 -18.97 10.71 -8.02
C GLY A 114 -18.11 11.66 -7.18
N CYS A 115 -17.51 11.19 -6.06
CA CYS A 115 -16.64 12.00 -5.21
C CYS A 115 -15.45 12.63 -5.95
N ASP A 116 -15.34 13.96 -5.86
CA ASP A 116 -14.25 14.74 -6.43
C ASP A 116 -13.56 15.71 -5.45
N ILE A 117 -13.92 15.68 -4.16
CA ILE A 117 -13.45 16.60 -3.11
C ILE A 117 -11.92 16.68 -3.01
N CYS A 118 -11.25 15.53 -3.18
CA CYS A 118 -9.80 15.44 -3.03
C CYS A 118 -9.03 15.85 -4.31
N PHE A 119 -9.72 16.05 -5.43
CA PHE A 119 -9.11 16.51 -6.67
C PHE A 119 -9.09 18.04 -6.66
N MET A 120 -8.04 18.61 -6.08
CA MET A 120 -7.76 20.03 -6.28
C MET A 120 -7.49 20.23 -7.78
N LYS A 121 -8.46 20.85 -8.47
CA LYS A 121 -8.31 21.29 -9.86
C LYS A 121 -7.43 22.53 -9.84
N GLU A 122 -6.26 22.45 -10.47
CA GLU A 122 -5.44 23.63 -10.79
C GLU A 122 -6.14 24.51 -11.84
#